data_AF-A0A485MFH0-F1
#
_entry.id   AF-A0A485MFH0-F1
#
_cell.length_a   1.000
_cell.length_b   1.000
_cell.length_c   1.000
_cell.angle_alpha   90.00
_cell.angle_beta   90.00
_cell.angle_gamma   90.00
#
_symmetry.space_group_name_H-M   'P 1'
#
loop_
_entity.id
_entity.type
_entity.pdbx_description
1 polymer ?
#
loop_
_entity_poly.entity_id
_entity_poly.type
_entity_poly.pdbx_seq_one_letter_code
_entity_poly.pdbx_strand_id
1 'polypeptide(L)'
;MMYQEPARWSYTFQTCSFMSRLKVQLEPFPEKQLQSKKAVQIFERSVYSDRYIFAKNLFENGSLSDIEWHIYQDWHSFLLQEFASWVKLHGFIYLQATPQVCWKRLHHRAREEEKGIELAYLEQLHSQHEAWLVHKTTRLHFEALLNIPVLVLDVNDDFSEEETKQEELLKKVNTFVNNL
;
A
#
# COMPACT_ATOMS: atom_id res chain seq x y z
N MET A 1 17.39 11.15 2.61
CA MET A 1 16.53 12.34 2.72
C MET A 1 15.37 12.11 3.70
N MET A 2 14.31 11.34 3.39
CA MET A 2 13.22 11.08 4.35
C MET A 2 13.69 10.25 5.57
N TYR A 3 14.34 9.11 5.35
CA TYR A 3 14.81 8.24 6.44
C TYR A 3 15.96 8.84 7.28
N GLN A 4 16.57 9.94 6.85
CA GLN A 4 17.65 10.62 7.59
C GLN A 4 17.10 11.67 8.56
N GLU A 5 16.06 12.41 8.16
CA GLU A 5 15.40 13.42 9.01
C GLU A 5 13.88 13.28 8.87
N PRO A 6 13.27 12.23 9.44
CA PRO A 6 11.86 11.92 9.22
C PRO A 6 10.95 13.03 9.72
N ALA A 7 11.24 13.64 10.87
CA ALA A 7 10.47 14.78 11.39
C ALA A 7 10.46 16.01 10.46
N ARG A 8 11.46 16.16 9.59
CA ARG A 8 11.55 17.29 8.65
C ARG A 8 10.90 16.98 7.30
N TRP A 9 10.99 15.73 6.84
CA TRP A 9 10.68 15.37 5.45
C TRP A 9 9.48 14.44 5.29
N SER A 10 8.91 13.91 6.37
CA SER A 10 7.77 12.99 6.28
C SER A 10 6.59 13.61 5.55
N TYR A 11 6.19 14.82 5.91
CA TYR A 11 5.05 15.48 5.27
C TYR A 11 5.28 15.70 3.78
N THR A 12 6.45 16.23 3.41
CA THR A 12 6.82 16.45 2.01
C THR A 12 6.85 15.14 1.23
N PHE A 13 7.43 14.08 1.82
CA PHE A 13 7.53 12.78 1.19
C PHE A 13 6.16 12.14 0.99
N GLN A 14 5.30 12.14 2.02
CA GLN A 14 3.96 11.58 1.94
C GLN A 14 3.09 12.32 0.92
N THR A 15 3.20 13.64 0.85
CA THR A 15 2.50 14.46 -0.15
C THR A 15 2.96 14.11 -1.56
N CYS A 16 4.28 13.99 -1.79
CA CYS A 16 4.83 13.61 -3.09
C CYS A 16 4.40 12.19 -3.52
N SER A 17 4.51 11.21 -2.59
CA SER A 17 4.10 9.82 -2.82
C SER A 17 2.63 9.74 -3.21
N PHE A 18 1.75 10.36 -2.41
CA PHE A 18 0.32 10.39 -2.67
C PHE A 18 -0.01 11.03 -4.02
N MET A 19 0.57 12.19 -4.35
CA MET A 19 0.31 12.87 -5.63
C MET A 19 0.80 12.05 -6.82
N SER A 20 1.97 11.42 -6.71
CA SER A 20 2.49 10.54 -7.76
C SER A 20 1.56 9.35 -7.99
N ARG A 21 1.09 8.73 -6.91
CA ARG A 21 0.22 7.54 -7.01
C ARG A 21 -1.18 7.89 -7.49
N LEU A 22 -1.72 9.03 -7.06
CA LEU A 22 -2.99 9.57 -7.56
C LEU A 22 -2.89 9.79 -9.07
N LYS A 23 -1.83 10.45 -9.57
CA LYS A 23 -1.64 10.65 -11.01
C LYS A 23 -1.67 9.33 -11.80
N VAL A 24 -0.95 8.32 -11.34
CA VAL A 24 -0.94 6.98 -11.99
C VAL A 24 -2.33 6.34 -11.99
N GLN A 25 -3.11 6.49 -10.93
CA GLN A 25 -4.48 5.96 -10.88
C GLN A 25 -5.48 6.74 -11.74
N LEU A 26 -5.19 8.00 -12.05
CA LEU A 26 -5.99 8.83 -12.95
C LEU A 26 -5.62 8.64 -14.43
N GLU A 27 -4.51 7.96 -14.74
CA GLU A 27 -4.15 7.66 -16.12
C GLU A 27 -5.21 6.75 -16.78
N PRO A 28 -5.58 7.04 -18.04
CA PRO A 28 -6.58 6.24 -18.74
C PRO A 28 -6.06 4.81 -18.96
N PHE A 29 -7.01 3.86 -19.05
CA PHE A 29 -6.68 2.50 -19.45
C PHE A 29 -5.94 2.50 -20.79
N PRO A 30 -4.82 1.78 -20.91
CA PRO A 30 -4.16 1.57 -22.19
C PRO A 30 -5.16 1.04 -23.22
N GLU A 31 -5.16 1.60 -24.45
CA GLU A 31 -6.12 1.25 -25.51
C GLU A 31 -6.18 -0.27 -25.79
N LYS A 32 -5.06 -0.96 -25.63
CA LYS A 32 -4.96 -2.43 -25.78
C LYS A 32 -5.79 -3.19 -24.75
N GLN A 33 -5.94 -2.66 -23.54
CA GLN A 33 -6.74 -3.29 -22.49
C GLN A 33 -8.24 -3.01 -22.66
N LEU A 34 -8.62 -1.86 -23.23
CA LEU A 34 -10.02 -1.53 -23.52
C LEU A 34 -10.69 -2.50 -24.50
N GLN A 35 -9.91 -3.23 -25.30
CA GLN A 35 -10.40 -4.25 -26.24
C GLN A 35 -10.63 -5.62 -25.59
N SER A 36 -10.16 -5.84 -24.36
CA SER A 36 -10.38 -7.08 -23.62
C SER A 36 -11.71 -7.07 -22.88
N LYS A 37 -12.48 -8.16 -22.98
CA LYS A 37 -13.72 -8.34 -22.20
C LYS A 37 -13.49 -8.42 -20.69
N LYS A 38 -12.26 -8.66 -20.24
CA LYS A 38 -11.86 -8.74 -18.82
C LYS A 38 -10.52 -8.03 -18.63
N ALA A 39 -10.51 -6.71 -18.81
CA ALA A 39 -9.34 -5.89 -18.52
C ALA A 39 -9.06 -5.86 -17.01
N VAL A 40 -7.81 -6.09 -16.62
CA VAL A 40 -7.35 -6.01 -15.22
C VAL A 40 -6.20 -5.01 -15.16
N GLN A 41 -6.31 -4.04 -14.25
CA GLN A 41 -5.25 -3.10 -13.94
C GLN A 41 -4.78 -3.34 -12.50
N ILE A 42 -3.47 -3.52 -12.34
CA ILE A 42 -2.84 -3.79 -11.06
C ILE A 42 -1.99 -2.58 -10.70
N PHE A 43 -2.12 -2.12 -9.44
CA PHE A 43 -1.31 -1.04 -8.89
C PHE A 43 -0.38 -1.59 -7.82
N GLU A 44 0.87 -1.13 -7.80
CA GLU A 44 1.75 -1.35 -6.65
C GLU A 44 1.30 -0.44 -5.50
N ARG A 45 0.68 -1.04 -4.49
CA ARG A 45 -0.05 -0.36 -3.41
C ARG A 45 -1.19 0.55 -3.93
N SER A 46 -1.62 1.53 -3.13
CA SER A 46 -2.73 2.43 -3.48
C SER A 46 -2.65 3.75 -2.72
N VAL A 47 -3.39 4.76 -3.18
CA VAL A 47 -3.55 6.04 -2.47
C VAL A 47 -4.00 5.82 -1.02
N TYR A 48 -4.80 4.78 -0.78
CA TYR A 48 -5.26 4.41 0.56
C TYR A 48 -4.14 3.93 1.47
N SER A 49 -3.18 3.17 0.92
CA SER A 49 -2.01 2.74 1.71
C SER A 49 -1.09 3.91 2.07
N ASP A 50 -1.00 4.95 1.23
CA ASP A 50 -0.22 6.16 1.59
C ASP A 50 -0.78 6.78 2.89
N ARG A 51 -2.11 6.88 3.04
CA ARG A 51 -2.74 7.42 4.26
C ARG A 51 -2.77 6.43 5.41
N TYR A 52 -3.36 5.25 5.22
CA TYR A 52 -3.72 4.35 6.32
C TYR A 52 -2.57 3.46 6.81
N ILE A 53 -1.49 3.36 6.03
CA ILE A 53 -0.27 2.67 6.44
C ILE A 53 0.81 3.69 6.76
N PHE A 54 1.29 4.44 5.76
CA PHE A 54 2.54 5.19 5.92
C PHE A 54 2.34 6.51 6.67
N ALA A 55 1.44 7.38 6.22
CA ALA A 55 1.22 8.67 6.86
C ALA A 55 0.65 8.52 8.28
N LYS A 56 -0.30 7.59 8.48
CA LYS A 56 -0.79 7.24 9.83
C LYS A 56 0.36 6.78 10.74
N ASN A 57 1.23 5.90 10.25
CA ASN A 57 2.37 5.44 11.06
C ASN A 57 3.35 6.56 11.39
N LEU A 58 3.64 7.43 10.44
CA LEU A 58 4.53 8.58 10.64
C LEU A 58 3.93 9.61 11.61
N PHE A 59 2.61 9.74 11.66
CA PHE A 59 1.96 10.51 12.71
C PHE A 59 2.08 9.83 14.08
N GLU A 60 1.75 8.54 14.16
CA GLU A 60 1.77 7.80 15.43
C GLU A 60 3.18 7.65 16.03
N ASN A 61 4.22 7.66 15.20
CA ASN A 61 5.61 7.61 15.66
C ASN A 61 6.27 9.00 15.84
N GLY A 62 5.51 10.09 15.69
CA GLY A 62 5.96 11.47 15.93
C GLY A 62 6.77 12.11 14.79
N SER A 63 6.84 11.48 13.62
CA SER A 63 7.50 12.04 12.44
C SER A 63 6.63 13.05 11.66
N LEU A 64 5.32 13.04 11.86
CA LEU A 64 4.41 14.11 11.44
C LEU A 64 3.87 14.84 12.66
N SER A 65 3.90 16.16 12.63
CA SER A 65 3.21 17.00 13.60
C SER A 65 1.69 16.94 13.45
N ASP A 66 0.95 17.36 14.47
CA ASP A 66 -0.52 17.45 14.41
C ASP A 66 -1.00 18.32 13.24
N ILE A 67 -0.30 19.42 12.96
CA ILE A 67 -0.62 20.34 11.86
C ILE A 67 -0.41 19.64 10.51
N GLU A 68 0.75 19.00 10.32
CA GLU A 68 1.05 18.28 9.08
C GLU A 68 0.08 17.11 8.84
N TRP A 69 -0.25 16.37 9.90
CA TRP A 69 -1.21 15.27 9.83
C TRP A 69 -2.61 15.77 9.49
N HIS A 70 -3.05 16.89 10.10
CA HIS A 70 -4.34 17.49 9.76
C HIS A 70 -4.40 17.93 8.30
N ILE A 71 -3.39 18.67 7.83
CA ILE A 71 -3.31 19.16 6.45
C ILE A 71 -3.26 17.99 5.45
N TYR A 72 -2.44 16.97 5.72
CA TYR A 72 -2.34 15.79 4.86
C TYR A 72 -3.69 15.07 4.71
N GLN A 73 -4.40 14.88 5.82
CA GLN A 73 -5.71 14.26 5.80
C GLN A 73 -6.77 15.07 5.05
N ASP A 74 -6.71 16.40 5.17
CA ASP A 74 -7.63 17.30 4.47
C ASP A 74 -7.43 17.19 2.95
N TRP A 75 -6.20 17.37 2.47
CA TRP A 75 -5.85 17.20 1.06
C TRP A 75 -6.21 15.82 0.51
N HIS A 76 -5.88 14.77 1.26
CA HIS A 76 -6.17 13.40 0.84
C HIS A 76 -7.68 13.15 0.77
N SER A 77 -8.46 13.62 1.74
CA SER A 77 -9.92 13.45 1.73
C SER A 77 -10.55 14.20 0.58
N PHE A 78 -10.17 15.46 0.38
CA PHE A 78 -10.66 16.31 -0.69
C PHE A 78 -10.41 15.69 -2.07
N LEU A 79 -9.16 15.32 -2.38
CA LEU A 79 -8.82 14.81 -3.71
C LEU A 79 -9.46 13.45 -4.00
N LEU A 80 -9.54 12.55 -3.02
CA LEU A 80 -10.22 11.27 -3.24
C LEU A 80 -11.74 11.42 -3.36
N GLN A 81 -12.33 12.48 -2.81
CA GLN A 81 -13.74 12.80 -3.03
C GLN A 81 -13.96 13.34 -4.46
N GLU A 82 -13.13 14.27 -4.92
CA GLU A 82 -13.22 14.84 -6.27
C GLU A 82 -12.99 13.79 -7.37
N PHE A 83 -12.08 12.84 -7.13
CA PHE A 83 -11.71 11.81 -8.10
C PHE A 83 -12.29 10.42 -7.79
N ALA A 84 -13.31 10.32 -6.93
CA ALA A 84 -13.81 9.06 -6.40
C ALA A 84 -14.17 8.01 -7.48
N SER A 85 -14.69 8.44 -8.63
CA SER A 85 -15.08 7.56 -9.73
C SER A 85 -13.89 6.95 -10.48
N TRP A 86 -12.74 7.61 -10.48
CA TRP A 86 -11.54 7.17 -11.19
C TRP A 86 -10.65 6.27 -10.33
N VAL A 87 -10.55 6.57 -9.04
CA VAL A 87 -9.65 5.87 -8.10
C VAL A 87 -10.27 4.62 -7.46
N LYS A 88 -11.42 4.16 -7.97
CA LYS A 88 -12.14 3.00 -7.44
C LYS A 88 -11.32 1.72 -7.60
N LEU A 89 -11.15 0.99 -6.49
CA LEU A 89 -10.52 -0.33 -6.48
C LEU A 89 -11.57 -1.43 -6.29
N HIS A 90 -11.32 -2.58 -6.90
CA HIS A 90 -12.20 -3.76 -6.83
C HIS A 90 -11.73 -4.80 -5.82
N GLY A 91 -10.44 -4.79 -5.46
CA GLY A 91 -9.85 -5.75 -4.54
C GLY A 91 -8.46 -5.35 -4.11
N PHE A 92 -8.01 -5.87 -2.97
CA PHE A 92 -6.63 -5.80 -2.53
C PHE A 92 -5.98 -7.19 -2.55
N ILE A 93 -4.74 -7.25 -3.00
CA ILE A 93 -3.88 -8.43 -2.83
C ILE A 93 -2.85 -8.07 -1.77
N TYR A 94 -2.96 -8.67 -0.59
CA TYR A 94 -2.05 -8.45 0.52
C TYR A 94 -0.97 -9.53 0.55
N LEU A 95 0.25 -9.13 0.18
CA LEU A 95 1.44 -9.98 0.31
C LEU A 95 1.93 -9.92 1.76
N GLN A 96 1.50 -10.88 2.57
CA GLN A 96 1.78 -10.95 3.99
C GLN A 96 3.11 -11.67 4.24
N ALA A 97 4.01 -11.02 4.94
CA ALA A 97 5.23 -11.61 5.48
C ALA A 97 5.53 -11.01 6.85
N THR A 98 6.19 -11.80 7.70
CA THR A 98 6.62 -11.36 9.02
C THR A 98 7.63 -10.20 8.93
N PRO A 99 7.67 -9.29 9.91
CA PRO A 99 8.66 -8.22 9.96
C PRO A 99 10.10 -8.71 9.81
N GLN A 100 10.44 -9.87 10.37
CA GLN A 100 11.77 -10.47 10.30
C GLN A 100 12.13 -10.92 8.87
N VAL A 101 11.17 -11.51 8.13
CA VAL A 101 11.35 -11.86 6.72
C VAL A 101 11.52 -10.60 5.87
N CYS A 102 10.68 -9.58 6.08
CA CYS A 102 10.80 -8.30 5.41
C CYS A 102 12.15 -7.63 5.68
N TRP A 103 12.61 -7.66 6.93
CA TRP A 103 13.91 -7.10 7.34
C TRP A 103 15.08 -7.78 6.64
N LYS A 104 15.08 -9.12 6.57
CA LYS A 104 16.09 -9.89 5.82
C LYS A 104 16.09 -9.52 4.33
N ARG A 105 14.90 -9.46 3.70
CA ARG A 105 14.75 -9.08 2.27
C ARG A 105 15.20 -7.66 2.00
N LEU A 106 14.94 -6.73 2.91
CA LEU A 106 15.38 -5.33 2.84
C LEU A 106 16.91 -5.25 2.84
N HIS A 107 17.58 -5.97 3.73
CA HIS A 107 19.05 -6.03 3.79
C HIS A 107 19.66 -6.68 2.55
N HIS A 108 19.05 -7.77 2.06
CA HIS A 108 19.49 -8.44 0.84
C HIS A 108 19.41 -7.52 -0.39
N ARG A 109 18.37 -6.67 -0.48
CA ARG A 109 18.19 -5.71 -1.57
C ARG A 109 19.21 -4.56 -1.55
N ALA A 110 19.79 -4.27 -0.39
CA ALA A 110 20.90 -3.33 -0.19
C ALA A 110 20.69 -1.92 -0.79
N ARG A 111 19.47 -1.38 -0.72
CA ARG A 111 19.21 0.03 -1.09
C ARG A 111 19.80 0.96 -0.05
N GLU A 112 20.60 1.92 -0.50
CA GLU A 112 21.31 2.87 0.38
C GLU A 112 20.35 3.65 1.29
N GLU A 113 19.18 4.02 0.77
CA GLU A 113 18.18 4.80 1.50
C GLU A 113 17.50 4.01 2.63
N GLU A 114 17.54 2.67 2.55
CA GLU A 114 16.83 1.77 3.47
C GLU A 114 17.76 1.18 4.55
N LYS A 115 19.09 1.39 4.45
CA LYS A 115 20.07 0.82 5.39
C LYS A 115 19.83 1.17 6.86
N GLY A 116 19.22 2.32 7.14
CA GLY A 116 18.90 2.78 8.49
C GLY A 116 17.57 2.25 9.05
N ILE A 117 16.83 1.43 8.30
CA ILE A 117 15.51 0.97 8.73
C ILE A 117 15.66 -0.17 9.75
N GLU A 118 15.18 0.08 10.96
CA GLU A 118 15.17 -0.89 12.05
C GLU A 118 13.97 -1.84 11.96
N LEU A 119 14.10 -3.02 12.58
CA LEU A 119 13.03 -4.01 12.66
C LEU A 119 11.76 -3.44 13.29
N ALA A 120 11.89 -2.59 14.32
CA ALA A 120 10.77 -1.95 15.01
C ALA A 120 9.88 -1.13 14.06
N TYR A 121 10.49 -0.45 13.07
CA TYR A 121 9.71 0.28 12.07
C TYR A 121 8.91 -0.66 11.15
N LEU A 122 9.47 -1.83 10.81
CA LEU A 122 8.75 -2.84 10.02
C LEU A 122 7.63 -3.51 10.82
N GLU A 123 7.81 -3.70 12.13
CA GLU A 123 6.78 -4.20 13.05
C GLU A 123 5.60 -3.22 13.16
N GLN A 124 5.90 -1.92 13.24
CA GLN A 124 4.88 -0.86 13.17
C GLN A 124 4.10 -0.95 11.87
N LEU A 125 4.78 -0.94 10.71
CA LEU A 125 4.12 -1.02 9.41
C LEU A 125 3.32 -2.31 9.24
N HIS A 126 3.84 -3.45 9.67
CA HIS A 126 3.12 -4.73 9.67
C HIS A 126 1.82 -4.63 10.47
N SER A 127 1.88 -4.05 11.68
CA SER A 127 0.70 -3.85 12.52
C SER A 127 -0.37 -2.98 11.85
N GLN A 128 0.02 -1.94 11.10
CA GLN A 128 -0.92 -1.13 10.32
C GLN A 128 -1.60 -1.95 9.21
N HIS A 129 -0.86 -2.83 8.53
CA HIS A 129 -1.43 -3.71 7.49
C HIS A 129 -2.39 -4.74 8.10
N GLU A 130 -2.01 -5.40 9.20
CA GLU A 130 -2.88 -6.34 9.89
C GLU A 130 -4.18 -5.67 10.38
N ALA A 131 -4.05 -4.50 11.02
CA ALA A 131 -5.20 -3.72 11.50
C ALA A 131 -6.17 -3.34 10.38
N TRP A 132 -5.66 -2.98 9.20
CA TRP A 132 -6.48 -2.54 8.07
C TRP A 132 -7.01 -3.71 7.21
N LEU A 133 -6.13 -4.61 6.78
CA LEU A 133 -6.42 -5.60 5.74
C LEU A 133 -6.98 -6.90 6.31
N VAL A 134 -6.62 -7.25 7.56
CA VAL A 134 -7.01 -8.51 8.21
C VAL A 134 -8.07 -8.28 9.28
N HIS A 135 -7.76 -7.49 10.32
CA HIS A 135 -8.63 -7.33 11.49
C HIS A 135 -9.74 -6.30 11.32
N LYS A 136 -9.65 -5.45 10.29
CA LYS A 136 -10.64 -4.39 9.99
C LYS A 136 -10.90 -3.43 11.16
N THR A 137 -9.87 -3.14 11.96
CA THR A 137 -9.94 -2.23 13.12
C THR A 137 -9.51 -0.81 12.79
N THR A 138 -8.79 -0.59 11.68
CA THR A 138 -8.43 0.76 11.22
C THR A 138 -9.68 1.53 10.79
N ARG A 139 -9.91 2.69 11.42
CA ARG A 139 -11.03 3.58 11.05
C ARG A 139 -10.83 4.17 9.65
N LEU A 140 -11.69 3.77 8.72
CA LEU A 140 -11.69 4.27 7.35
C LEU A 140 -12.65 5.46 7.19
N HIS A 141 -12.34 6.30 6.21
CA HIS A 141 -13.08 7.55 5.93
C HIS A 141 -13.75 7.51 4.55
N PHE A 142 -13.67 6.39 3.85
CA PHE A 142 -14.23 6.17 2.53
C PHE A 142 -15.11 4.92 2.57
N GLU A 143 -16.41 5.10 2.34
CA GLU A 143 -17.37 3.99 2.35
C GLU A 143 -17.03 2.92 1.32
N ALA A 144 -16.52 3.35 0.16
CA ALA A 144 -16.07 2.46 -0.91
C ALA A 144 -15.02 1.42 -0.45
N LEU A 145 -14.27 1.67 0.63
CA LEU A 145 -13.25 0.75 1.14
C LEU A 145 -13.78 -0.31 2.11
N LEU A 146 -14.94 -0.08 2.75
CA LEU A 146 -15.38 -0.90 3.88
C LEU A 146 -15.56 -2.37 3.52
N ASN A 147 -16.01 -2.63 2.29
CA ASN A 147 -16.37 -3.97 1.82
C ASN A 147 -15.50 -4.46 0.65
N ILE A 148 -14.33 -3.86 0.40
CA ILE A 148 -13.45 -4.31 -0.67
C ILE A 148 -12.86 -5.69 -0.31
N PRO A 149 -13.00 -6.70 -1.20
CA PRO A 149 -12.39 -8.00 -1.00
C PRO A 149 -10.87 -7.91 -0.84
N VAL A 150 -10.31 -8.72 0.07
CA VAL A 150 -8.86 -8.82 0.28
C VAL A 150 -8.42 -10.26 0.10
N LEU A 151 -7.52 -10.51 -0.85
CA LEU A 151 -6.78 -11.76 -0.95
C LEU A 151 -5.50 -11.67 -0.12
N VAL A 152 -5.39 -12.48 0.92
CA VAL A 152 -4.16 -12.58 1.71
C VAL A 152 -3.30 -13.72 1.17
N LEU A 153 -2.05 -13.41 0.86
CA LEU A 153 -1.05 -14.37 0.38
C LEU A 153 0.11 -14.41 1.37
N ASP A 154 0.29 -15.54 2.06
CA ASP A 154 1.48 -15.77 2.87
C ASP A 154 2.70 -15.96 1.95
N VAL A 155 3.64 -15.03 2.07
CA VAL A 155 4.90 -15.01 1.32
C VAL A 155 6.10 -15.01 2.26
N ASN A 156 6.01 -15.69 3.40
CA ASN A 156 7.15 -15.87 4.30
C ASN A 156 8.27 -16.69 3.66
N ASP A 157 7.97 -17.88 3.10
CA ASP A 157 8.98 -18.60 2.31
C ASP A 157 9.20 -17.91 0.98
N ASP A 158 10.45 -17.95 0.53
CA ASP A 158 10.88 -17.30 -0.70
C ASP A 158 10.28 -18.00 -1.92
N PHE A 159 9.38 -17.31 -2.61
CA PHE A 159 8.78 -17.80 -3.84
C PHE A 159 9.53 -17.31 -5.09
N SER A 160 10.62 -16.54 -4.95
CA SER A 160 11.34 -15.95 -6.10
C SER A 160 11.95 -17.00 -7.03
N GLU A 161 12.37 -18.14 -6.48
CA GLU A 161 13.00 -19.25 -7.24
C GLU A 161 12.18 -20.55 -7.21
N GLU A 162 11.06 -20.60 -6.47
CA GLU A 162 10.22 -21.79 -6.34
C GLU A 162 9.04 -21.76 -7.31
N GLU A 163 9.20 -22.34 -8.50
CA GLU A 163 8.16 -22.38 -9.55
C GLU A 163 6.81 -22.93 -9.03
N THR A 164 6.85 -24.00 -8.23
CA THR A 164 5.63 -24.60 -7.65
C THR A 164 4.86 -23.62 -6.77
N LYS A 165 5.56 -22.82 -5.96
CA LYS A 165 4.96 -21.81 -5.10
C LYS A 165 4.44 -20.62 -5.92
N GLN A 166 5.16 -20.22 -6.98
CA GLN A 166 4.69 -19.19 -7.91
C GLN A 166 3.38 -19.59 -8.59
N GLU A 167 3.29 -20.82 -9.10
CA GLU A 167 2.07 -21.34 -9.72
C GLU A 167 0.89 -21.38 -8.74
N GLU A 168 1.13 -21.79 -7.49
CA GLU A 168 0.11 -21.79 -6.44
C GLU A 168 -0.42 -20.37 -6.16
N LEU A 169 0.48 -19.40 -5.98
CA LEU A 169 0.11 -18.00 -5.74
C LEU A 169 -0.64 -17.41 -6.93
N LEU A 170 -0.18 -17.65 -8.16
CA LEU A 170 -0.84 -17.20 -9.39
C LEU A 170 -2.25 -17.80 -9.52
N LYS A 171 -2.42 -19.07 -9.16
CA LYS A 171 -3.75 -19.72 -9.16
C LYS A 171 -4.69 -19.03 -8.18
N LYS A 172 -4.24 -18.73 -6.96
CA LYS A 172 -5.04 -17.98 -5.96
C LYS A 172 -5.43 -16.59 -6.48
N VAL A 173 -4.48 -15.86 -7.08
CA VAL A 173 -4.73 -14.54 -7.69
C VAL A 173 -5.75 -14.65 -8.82
N ASN A 174 -5.60 -15.61 -9.73
CA ASN A 174 -6.52 -15.80 -10.85
C ASN A 174 -7.94 -16.16 -10.37
N THR A 175 -8.06 -17.04 -9.37
CA THR A 175 -9.35 -17.36 -8.76
C THR A 175 -9.98 -16.12 -8.12
N PHE A 176 -9.20 -15.33 -7.38
CA PHE A 176 -9.69 -14.10 -6.74
C PHE A 176 -10.19 -13.09 -7.78
N VAL A 177 -9.37 -12.75 -8.78
CA VAL A 177 -9.70 -11.76 -9.81
C VAL A 177 -10.92 -12.19 -10.64
N ASN A 178 -11.12 -13.49 -10.88
CA ASN A 178 -12.30 -13.96 -11.61
C ASN A 178 -13.61 -13.92 -10.80
N ASN A 179 -13.52 -13.78 -9.48
CA ASN A 179 -14.66 -13.73 -8.57
C ASN A 179 -14.99 -12.30 -8.10
N LEU A 180 -14.27 -11.28 -8.62
CA LEU A 180 -14.55 -9.85 -8.37
C LEU A 180 -15.69 -9.33 -9.26
#